data_AF-A0A8H3FNW2-F1
#
_entry.id   AF-A0A8H3FNW2-F1
#
_cell.length_a   1.000
_cell.length_b   1.000
_cell.length_c   1.000
_cell.angle_alpha   90.00
_cell.angle_beta   90.00
_cell.angle_gamma   90.00
#
_symmetry.space_group_name_H-M   'P 1'
#
loop_
_entity.id
_entity.type
_entity.pdbx_description
1 polymer ?
#
loop_
_entity_poly.entity_id
_entity_poly.type
_entity_poly.pdbx_seq_one_letter_code
_entity_poly.pdbx_strand_id
1 'polypeptide(L)'
;MAPQKSLPTVDLSPFFEDCDSAQSQKALEDLRRVCQSLGAVNIVGHGIPQELLLEAFSCSERLYNLSHEDKMKAPHPEGPIPHRGYSHPGLEKVYSKEDLDDDQVKSSGGQSLRQIMDYKESYEIGSQDNPNQPNIWLPEETLPGFQDFMTKFYWNLDRAARPILKAICQSLGTTPAEQEQVMQLHSGHNNQLRLLHYPSTPAEQLETMVLARMPAHTDFR
;
A
#
# COMPACT_ATOMS: atom_id res chain seq x y z
N MET A 1 30.72 -2.19 -6.36
CA MET A 1 29.25 -2.10 -6.23
C MET A 1 28.73 -3.50 -5.99
N ALA A 2 27.99 -3.74 -4.89
CA ALA A 2 27.28 -5.01 -4.74
C ALA A 2 26.28 -5.14 -5.89
N PRO A 3 26.09 -6.34 -6.49
CA PRO A 3 25.11 -6.51 -7.54
C PRO A 3 23.74 -6.11 -7.00
N GLN A 4 23.10 -5.16 -7.67
CA GLN A 4 21.73 -4.73 -7.36
C GLN A 4 20.82 -5.93 -7.60
N LYS A 5 20.45 -6.64 -6.53
CA LYS A 5 19.46 -7.71 -6.60
C LYS A 5 18.10 -7.06 -6.87
N SER A 6 17.72 -6.99 -8.14
CA SER A 6 16.36 -6.62 -8.51
C SER A 6 15.38 -7.69 -8.03
N LEU A 7 14.22 -7.29 -7.51
CA LEU A 7 13.14 -8.23 -7.22
C LEU A 7 12.73 -8.96 -8.52
N PRO A 8 12.57 -10.29 -8.50
CA PRO A 8 12.09 -11.03 -9.66
C PRO A 8 10.73 -10.51 -10.13
N THR A 9 10.55 -10.49 -11.45
CA THR A 9 9.28 -10.12 -12.09
C THR A 9 8.57 -11.36 -12.59
N VAL A 10 7.28 -11.48 -12.26
CA VAL A 10 6.38 -12.54 -12.72
C VAL A 10 5.31 -11.90 -13.60
N ASP A 11 5.14 -12.44 -14.81
CA ASP A 11 4.06 -12.05 -15.71
C ASP A 11 2.84 -12.94 -15.46
N LEU A 12 1.75 -12.33 -15.01
CA LEU A 12 0.49 -13.02 -14.78
C LEU A 12 -0.45 -12.96 -15.98
N SER A 13 -0.11 -12.27 -17.08
CA SER A 13 -0.98 -12.20 -18.28
C SER A 13 -1.50 -13.57 -18.73
N PRO A 14 -0.67 -14.65 -18.81
CA PRO A 14 -1.16 -15.97 -19.20
C PRO A 14 -2.24 -16.52 -18.27
N PHE A 15 -2.15 -16.21 -16.97
CA PHE A 15 -3.13 -16.65 -15.97
C PHE A 15 -4.52 -16.04 -16.18
N PHE A 16 -4.57 -14.81 -16.70
CA PHE A 16 -5.82 -14.14 -17.04
C PHE A 16 -6.43 -14.64 -18.36
N GLU A 17 -5.61 -15.16 -19.27
CA GLU A 17 -6.06 -15.70 -20.57
C GLU A 17 -6.55 -17.15 -20.45
N ASP A 18 -5.72 -18.01 -19.87
CA ASP A 18 -6.00 -19.43 -19.64
C ASP A 18 -5.24 -19.94 -18.42
N CYS A 19 -5.93 -20.06 -17.28
CA CYS A 19 -5.34 -20.45 -16.01
C CYS A 19 -4.76 -21.88 -15.98
N ASP A 20 -5.12 -22.73 -16.94
CA ASP A 20 -4.68 -24.13 -17.01
C ASP A 20 -3.56 -24.34 -18.04
N SER A 21 -3.20 -23.30 -18.80
CA SER A 21 -2.10 -23.35 -19.76
C SER A 21 -0.74 -23.64 -19.10
N ALA A 22 0.18 -24.24 -19.85
CA ALA A 22 1.54 -24.49 -19.37
C ALA A 22 2.27 -23.19 -18.96
N GLN A 23 1.95 -22.08 -19.64
CA GLN A 23 2.45 -20.75 -19.33
C GLN A 23 1.94 -20.27 -17.98
N SER A 24 0.65 -20.47 -17.68
CA SER A 24 0.08 -20.16 -16.38
C SER A 24 0.68 -21.00 -15.26
N GLN A 25 0.83 -22.32 -15.46
CA GLN A 25 1.48 -23.18 -14.47
C GLN A 25 2.90 -22.71 -14.15
N LYS A 26 3.68 -22.34 -15.18
CA LYS A 26 5.02 -21.77 -14.99
C LYS A 26 4.97 -20.45 -14.21
N ALA A 27 4.06 -19.54 -14.54
CA ALA A 27 3.90 -18.27 -13.83
C ALA A 27 3.54 -18.47 -12.35
N LEU A 28 2.69 -19.45 -12.04
CA LEU A 28 2.32 -19.83 -10.68
C LEU A 28 3.50 -20.43 -9.90
N GLU A 29 4.29 -21.31 -10.52
CA GLU A 29 5.51 -21.85 -9.91
C GLU A 29 6.53 -20.75 -9.58
N ASP A 30 6.74 -19.83 -10.52
CA ASP A 30 7.62 -18.68 -10.32
C ASP A 30 7.10 -17.76 -9.21
N LEU A 31 5.79 -17.46 -9.19
CA LEU A 31 5.15 -16.68 -8.13
C LEU A 31 5.39 -17.32 -6.75
N ARG A 32 5.11 -18.62 -6.60
CA ARG A 32 5.33 -19.36 -5.36
C ARG A 32 6.78 -19.28 -4.91
N ARG A 33 7.72 -19.59 -5.82
CA ARG A 33 9.15 -19.64 -5.53
C ARG A 33 9.67 -18.28 -5.05
N VAL A 34 9.27 -17.19 -5.71
CA VAL A 34 9.71 -15.84 -5.36
C VAL A 34 9.11 -15.41 -4.02
N CYS A 35 7.80 -15.61 -3.82
CA CYS A 35 7.13 -15.27 -2.57
C CYS A 35 7.70 -16.04 -1.37
N GLN A 36 8.00 -17.34 -1.52
CA GLN A 36 8.57 -18.15 -0.44
C GLN A 36 10.03 -17.81 -0.10
N SER A 37 10.79 -17.28 -1.07
CA SER A 37 12.21 -16.99 -0.87
C SER A 37 12.49 -15.54 -0.44
N LEU A 38 11.73 -14.58 -0.96
CA LEU A 38 11.97 -13.15 -0.76
C LEU A 38 10.84 -12.42 -0.02
N GLY A 39 9.63 -12.98 0.01
CA GLY A 39 8.44 -12.30 0.56
C GLY A 39 7.92 -11.13 -0.30
N ALA A 40 8.54 -10.83 -1.44
CA ALA A 40 8.17 -9.76 -2.35
C ALA A 40 8.44 -10.12 -3.82
N VAL A 41 7.59 -9.64 -4.73
CA VAL A 41 7.62 -9.95 -6.18
C VAL A 41 7.12 -8.75 -6.99
N ASN A 42 7.72 -8.50 -8.16
CA ASN A 42 7.16 -7.58 -9.14
C ASN A 42 6.16 -8.34 -10.02
N ILE A 43 4.96 -7.79 -10.23
CA ILE A 43 3.94 -8.39 -11.09
C ILE A 43 3.73 -7.51 -12.31
N VAL A 44 3.73 -8.11 -13.50
CA VAL A 44 3.23 -7.49 -14.73
C VAL A 44 2.02 -8.28 -15.24
N GLY A 45 1.25 -7.68 -16.15
CA GLY A 45 0.04 -8.35 -16.66
C GLY A 45 -1.12 -8.39 -15.65
N HIS A 46 -1.10 -7.57 -14.59
CA HIS A 46 -2.12 -7.54 -13.53
C HIS A 46 -3.48 -6.96 -13.97
N GLY A 47 -3.61 -6.51 -15.22
CA GLY A 47 -4.89 -6.04 -15.77
C GLY A 47 -5.35 -4.63 -15.35
N ILE A 48 -4.47 -3.84 -14.70
CA ILE A 48 -4.78 -2.42 -14.41
C ILE A 48 -4.31 -1.59 -15.62
N PRO A 49 -5.21 -0.81 -16.27
CA PRO A 49 -4.82 0.07 -17.37
C PRO A 49 -3.79 1.10 -16.93
N GLN A 50 -2.79 1.35 -17.79
CA GLN A 50 -1.73 2.32 -17.50
C GLN A 50 -2.29 3.73 -17.34
N GLU A 51 -3.29 4.09 -18.13
CA GLU A 51 -3.95 5.40 -18.10
C GLU A 51 -4.62 5.65 -16.75
N LEU A 52 -5.23 4.62 -16.15
CA LEU A 52 -5.86 4.70 -14.83
C LEU A 52 -4.82 4.96 -13.74
N LEU A 53 -3.65 4.32 -13.82
CA LEU A 53 -2.54 4.56 -12.88
C LEU A 53 -1.99 5.99 -13.02
N LEU A 54 -1.79 6.46 -14.26
CA LEU A 54 -1.31 7.82 -14.52
C LEU A 54 -2.30 8.87 -14.01
N GLU A 55 -3.60 8.66 -14.20
CA GLU A 55 -4.64 9.53 -13.67
C GLU A 55 -4.65 9.53 -12.13
N ALA A 56 -4.44 8.37 -11.49
CA ALA A 56 -4.33 8.27 -10.03
C ALA A 56 -3.12 9.03 -9.47
N PHE A 57 -1.94 8.90 -10.11
CA PHE A 57 -0.76 9.68 -9.73
C PHE A 57 -0.97 11.18 -9.94
N SER A 58 -1.59 11.60 -11.05
CA SER A 58 -1.94 13.00 -11.31
C SER A 58 -2.93 13.55 -10.27
N CYS A 59 -3.93 12.75 -9.88
CA CYS A 59 -4.88 13.12 -8.84
C CYS A 59 -4.20 13.26 -7.46
N SER A 60 -3.28 12.34 -7.13
CA SER A 60 -2.44 12.41 -5.93
C SER A 60 -1.52 13.64 -5.94
N GLU A 61 -0.93 13.98 -7.08
CA GLU A 61 -0.11 15.18 -7.24
C GLU A 61 -0.92 16.47 -6.97
N ARG A 62 -2.13 16.56 -7.53
CA ARG A 62 -3.04 17.69 -7.27
C ARG A 62 -3.39 17.82 -5.80
N LEU A 63 -3.64 16.70 -5.11
CA LEU A 63 -3.88 16.67 -3.66
C LEU A 63 -2.71 17.27 -2.88
N TYR A 64 -1.47 16.80 -3.13
CA TYR A 64 -0.32 17.21 -2.33
C TYR A 64 0.19 18.62 -2.65
N ASN A 65 -0.16 19.15 -3.84
CA ASN A 65 0.05 20.54 -4.24
C ASN A 65 -0.93 21.54 -3.58
N LEU A 66 -1.97 21.07 -2.89
CA LEU A 66 -2.84 21.93 -2.10
C LEU A 66 -2.09 22.58 -0.93
N SER A 67 -2.63 23.71 -0.44
CA SER A 67 -2.12 24.34 0.77
C SER A 67 -2.24 23.39 1.97
N HIS A 68 -1.39 23.57 2.99
CA HIS A 68 -1.51 22.81 4.22
C HIS A 68 -2.91 22.97 4.85
N GLU A 69 -3.45 24.20 4.84
CA GLU A 69 -4.79 24.50 5.36
C GLU A 69 -5.88 23.70 4.63
N ASP A 70 -5.80 23.62 3.30
CA ASP A 70 -6.75 22.85 2.49
C ASP A 70 -6.65 21.36 2.76
N LYS A 71 -5.44 20.80 2.83
CA LYS A 71 -5.23 19.37 3.16
C LYS A 71 -5.78 19.03 4.55
N MET A 72 -5.63 19.95 5.52
CA MET A 72 -6.13 19.81 6.88
C MET A 72 -7.66 19.93 7.02
N LYS A 73 -8.41 20.18 5.94
CA LYS A 73 -9.89 20.06 5.94
C LYS A 73 -10.37 18.61 6.04
N ALA A 74 -9.49 17.65 5.80
CA ALA A 74 -9.78 16.22 5.94
C ALA A 74 -8.71 15.55 6.83
N PRO A 75 -8.54 15.96 8.09
CA PRO A 75 -7.42 15.52 8.91
C PRO A 75 -7.57 14.04 9.29
N HIS A 76 -6.45 13.31 9.31
CA HIS A 76 -6.40 12.01 9.95
C HIS A 76 -6.61 12.19 11.46
N PRO A 77 -7.56 11.48 12.08
CA PRO A 77 -7.89 11.67 13.49
C PRO A 77 -6.80 11.10 14.39
N GLU A 78 -6.78 11.56 15.65
CA GLU A 78 -5.97 10.95 16.68
C GLU A 78 -6.55 9.58 17.08
N GLY A 79 -5.69 8.58 17.18
CA GLY A 79 -6.07 7.22 17.55
C GLY A 79 -6.18 6.26 16.37
N PRO A 80 -6.50 4.98 16.64
CA PRO A 80 -6.43 3.92 15.62
C PRO A 80 -7.63 3.87 14.68
N ILE A 81 -8.76 4.50 15.03
CA ILE A 81 -10.03 4.39 14.30
C ILE A 81 -10.76 5.75 14.31
N PRO A 82 -11.24 6.26 13.17
CA PRO A 82 -11.03 5.72 11.81
C PRO A 82 -9.61 6.01 11.31
N HIS A 83 -8.97 5.06 10.63
CA HIS A 83 -7.63 5.26 10.05
C HIS A 83 -7.76 5.81 8.61
N ARG A 84 -8.24 7.05 8.50
CA ARG A 84 -8.68 7.71 7.25
C ARG A 84 -8.32 9.19 7.26
N GLY A 85 -8.23 9.81 6.07
CA GLY A 85 -7.94 11.24 5.94
C GLY A 85 -6.45 11.52 5.74
N TYR A 86 -6.05 12.78 5.92
CA TYR A 86 -4.72 13.31 5.63
C TYR A 86 -3.81 13.34 6.87
N SER A 87 -2.62 12.75 6.75
CA SER A 87 -1.54 12.84 7.74
C SER A 87 -0.39 13.71 7.22
N HIS A 88 -0.05 14.76 7.97
CA HIS A 88 1.07 15.65 7.62
C HIS A 88 2.42 15.07 8.09
N PRO A 89 3.55 15.56 7.54
CA PRO A 89 4.88 15.09 7.96
C PRO A 89 5.12 15.24 9.46
N GLY A 90 5.72 14.22 10.07
CA GLY A 90 5.99 14.17 11.51
C GLY A 90 4.81 13.77 12.41
N LEU A 91 3.59 13.58 11.87
CA LEU A 91 2.44 13.09 12.63
C LEU A 91 2.47 11.55 12.77
N GLU A 92 2.71 10.83 11.67
CA GLU A 92 2.89 9.38 11.70
C GLU A 92 4.31 9.01 12.17
N LYS A 93 4.39 8.08 13.13
CA LYS A 93 5.60 7.29 13.38
C LYS A 93 5.34 5.88 12.89
N VAL A 94 6.13 5.37 11.96
CA VAL A 94 6.09 3.96 11.58
C VAL A 94 6.62 3.13 12.76
N TYR A 95 5.77 2.28 13.33
CA TYR A 95 6.16 1.26 14.31
C TYR A 95 6.26 -0.09 13.60
N SER A 96 7.36 -0.82 13.78
CA SER A 96 7.42 -2.23 13.38
C SER A 96 6.69 -3.11 14.39
N LYS A 97 6.37 -4.36 14.01
CA LYS A 97 5.81 -5.33 14.96
C LYS A 97 6.80 -5.64 16.09
N GLU A 98 8.10 -5.66 15.79
CA GLU A 98 9.14 -5.83 16.81
C GLU A 98 9.19 -4.62 17.79
N ASP A 99 8.92 -3.40 17.31
CA ASP A 99 8.88 -2.21 18.17
C ASP A 99 7.71 -2.23 19.18
N LEU A 100 6.64 -2.98 18.88
CA LEU A 100 5.45 -3.12 19.72
C LEU A 100 5.55 -4.30 20.70
N ASP A 101 6.29 -5.36 20.35
CA ASP A 101 6.44 -6.58 21.15
C ASP A 101 7.62 -6.51 22.15
N ASP A 102 8.54 -5.54 22.02
CA ASP A 102 9.76 -5.47 22.84
C ASP A 102 9.74 -4.37 23.92
N ASP A 103 9.39 -4.77 25.15
CA ASP A 103 9.48 -3.93 26.35
C ASP A 103 10.94 -3.51 26.67
N GLN A 104 11.95 -4.12 26.02
CA GLN A 104 13.39 -3.85 26.24
C GLN A 104 13.99 -2.76 25.34
N VAL A 105 13.27 -2.22 24.36
CA VAL A 105 13.72 -1.06 23.53
C VAL A 105 13.87 0.23 24.37
N LYS A 106 13.52 0.18 25.66
CA LYS A 106 13.72 1.24 26.65
C LYS A 106 15.18 1.41 27.11
N SER A 107 16.07 0.44 26.87
CA SER A 107 17.47 0.51 27.32
C SER A 107 18.49 0.48 26.17
N SER A 108 19.03 1.66 25.89
CA SER A 108 20.40 1.89 25.40
C SER A 108 20.75 1.59 23.93
N GLY A 109 19.79 1.23 23.08
CA GLY A 109 19.95 1.20 21.61
C GLY A 109 18.77 1.80 20.83
N GLY A 110 17.56 1.69 21.38
CA GLY A 110 16.31 2.22 20.78
C GLY A 110 16.11 3.73 20.88
N GLN A 111 16.97 4.47 21.58
CA GLN A 111 16.87 5.94 21.65
C GLN A 111 17.30 6.64 20.36
N SER A 112 18.17 6.02 19.55
CA SER A 112 18.68 6.63 18.31
C SER A 112 17.64 6.63 17.19
N LEU A 113 16.82 5.58 17.07
CA LEU A 113 15.77 5.51 16.05
C LEU A 113 14.55 6.40 16.40
N ARG A 114 14.35 6.72 17.68
CA ARG A 114 13.30 7.64 18.15
C ARG A 114 13.52 9.11 17.75
N GLN A 115 14.70 9.46 17.24
CA GLN A 115 15.04 10.82 16.78
C GLN A 115 14.83 11.03 15.28
N ILE A 116 14.69 9.95 14.50
CA ILE A 116 14.51 10.02 13.06
C ILE A 116 13.03 10.32 12.79
N MET A 117 12.75 11.45 12.14
CA MET A 117 11.38 11.85 11.81
C MET A 117 11.00 11.32 10.43
N ASP A 118 9.84 10.67 10.34
CA ASP A 118 9.24 10.28 9.08
C ASP A 118 8.85 11.53 8.31
N TYR A 119 9.54 11.76 7.19
CA TYR A 119 9.29 12.88 6.31
C TYR A 119 8.54 12.43 5.07
N LYS A 120 7.24 12.19 5.31
CA LYS A 120 6.24 11.81 4.33
C LYS A 120 4.92 12.44 4.73
N GLU A 121 4.05 12.64 3.76
CA GLU A 121 2.63 12.92 4.00
C GLU A 121 1.79 11.85 3.32
N SER A 122 0.63 11.54 3.89
CA SER A 122 -0.24 10.48 3.40
C SER A 122 -1.70 10.87 3.41
N TYR A 123 -2.49 10.16 2.60
CA TYR A 123 -3.94 10.26 2.62
C TYR A 123 -4.55 8.86 2.54
N GLU A 124 -5.27 8.47 3.57
CA GLU A 124 -5.83 7.14 3.76
C GLU A 124 -7.30 7.06 3.34
N ILE A 125 -7.60 6.12 2.47
CA ILE A 125 -8.92 5.86 1.89
C ILE A 125 -9.25 4.37 2.07
N GLY A 126 -10.47 4.07 2.46
CA GLY A 126 -11.02 2.71 2.47
C GLY A 126 -12.32 2.61 1.71
N SER A 127 -13.01 1.49 1.90
CA SER A 127 -14.36 1.28 1.36
C SER A 127 -15.38 2.22 1.99
N GLN A 128 -16.22 2.84 1.16
CA GLN A 128 -17.36 3.64 1.61
C GLN A 128 -18.39 2.84 2.43
N ASP A 129 -18.43 1.52 2.26
CA ASP A 129 -19.36 0.62 2.94
C ASP A 129 -18.82 0.05 4.25
N ASN A 130 -17.70 0.59 4.78
CA ASN A 130 -17.16 0.20 6.08
C ASN A 130 -17.60 1.18 7.18
N PRO A 131 -18.69 0.90 7.92
CA PRO A 131 -19.23 1.84 8.92
C PRO A 131 -18.30 2.03 10.12
N ASN A 132 -17.35 1.11 10.34
CA ASN A 132 -16.40 1.20 11.45
C ASN A 132 -15.25 2.17 11.14
N GLN A 133 -14.99 2.45 9.85
CA GLN A 133 -13.90 3.31 9.41
C GLN A 133 -14.36 4.23 8.26
N PRO A 134 -15.30 5.16 8.53
CA PRO A 134 -15.79 6.07 7.50
C PRO A 134 -14.65 6.92 6.92
N ASN A 135 -14.63 7.05 5.60
CA ASN A 135 -13.66 7.91 4.91
C ASN A 135 -13.87 9.38 5.32
N ILE A 136 -12.75 10.09 5.48
CA ILE A 136 -12.74 11.53 5.74
C ILE A 136 -12.30 12.19 4.44
N TRP A 137 -13.27 12.71 3.67
CA TRP A 137 -13.03 13.30 2.37
C TRP A 137 -12.79 14.82 2.46
N LEU A 138 -11.98 15.34 1.54
CA LEU A 138 -11.92 16.79 1.32
C LEU A 138 -13.29 17.30 0.82
N PRO A 139 -13.69 18.53 1.17
CA PRO A 139 -14.84 19.16 0.56
C PRO A 139 -14.68 19.23 -0.97
N GLU A 140 -15.76 19.00 -1.71
CA GLU A 140 -15.75 18.93 -3.18
C GLU A 140 -15.19 20.22 -3.81
N GLU A 141 -15.43 21.39 -3.20
CA GLU A 141 -14.90 22.67 -3.63
C GLU A 141 -13.38 22.82 -3.45
N THR A 142 -12.77 22.03 -2.55
CA THR A 142 -11.33 22.07 -2.28
C THR A 142 -10.55 21.25 -3.31
N LEU A 143 -11.08 20.08 -3.70
CA LEU A 143 -10.48 19.26 -4.76
C LEU A 143 -11.56 18.52 -5.59
N PRO A 144 -12.16 19.21 -6.59
CA PRO A 144 -13.28 18.66 -7.34
C PRO A 144 -12.95 17.32 -8.01
N GLY A 145 -13.89 16.37 -7.88
CA GLY A 145 -13.82 15.03 -8.45
C GLY A 145 -12.86 14.06 -7.73
N PHE A 146 -12.17 14.48 -6.67
CA PHE A 146 -11.22 13.63 -5.95
C PHE A 146 -11.88 12.40 -5.32
N GLN A 147 -12.96 12.62 -4.57
CA GLN A 147 -13.70 11.55 -3.91
C GLN A 147 -14.23 10.53 -4.92
N ASP A 148 -14.89 11.01 -5.98
CA ASP A 148 -15.47 10.16 -7.02
C ASP A 148 -14.42 9.32 -7.74
N PHE A 149 -13.30 9.94 -8.13
CA PHE A 149 -12.22 9.24 -8.81
C PHE A 149 -11.57 8.22 -7.88
N MET A 150 -11.17 8.61 -6.67
CA MET A 150 -10.44 7.72 -5.76
C MET A 150 -11.30 6.56 -5.27
N THR A 151 -12.61 6.77 -5.10
CA THR A 151 -13.56 5.68 -4.78
C THR A 151 -13.59 4.65 -5.92
N LYS A 152 -13.67 5.11 -7.18
CA LYS A 152 -13.61 4.20 -8.35
C LYS A 152 -12.25 3.51 -8.45
N PHE A 153 -11.16 4.23 -8.23
CA PHE A 153 -9.81 3.70 -8.29
C PHE A 153 -9.59 2.60 -7.24
N TYR A 154 -10.04 2.80 -6.00
CA TYR A 154 -10.02 1.81 -4.93
C TYR A 154 -10.63 0.47 -5.38
N TRP A 155 -11.84 0.49 -5.96
CA TRP A 155 -12.51 -0.72 -6.41
C TRP A 155 -11.90 -1.34 -7.68
N ASN A 156 -11.24 -0.53 -8.53
CA ASN A 156 -10.43 -1.08 -9.62
C ASN A 156 -9.20 -1.84 -9.10
N LEU A 157 -8.56 -1.34 -8.03
CA LEU A 157 -7.45 -2.04 -7.37
C LEU A 157 -7.94 -3.35 -6.70
N ASP A 158 -9.08 -3.33 -6.00
CA ASP A 158 -9.68 -4.55 -5.43
C ASP A 158 -9.96 -5.60 -6.53
N ARG A 159 -10.54 -5.17 -7.64
CA ARG A 159 -10.82 -6.05 -8.78
C ARG A 159 -9.54 -6.66 -9.37
N ALA A 160 -8.45 -5.91 -9.43
CA ALA A 160 -7.15 -6.41 -9.89
C ALA A 160 -6.46 -7.31 -8.86
N ALA A 161 -6.64 -7.05 -7.57
CA ALA A 161 -6.06 -7.83 -6.49
C ALA A 161 -6.67 -9.25 -6.40
N ARG A 162 -7.97 -9.40 -6.70
CA ARG A 162 -8.67 -10.70 -6.60
C ARG A 162 -8.04 -11.82 -7.45
N PRO A 163 -7.79 -11.64 -8.76
CA PRO A 163 -7.10 -12.65 -9.56
C PRO A 163 -5.67 -12.93 -9.09
N ILE A 164 -4.96 -11.92 -8.58
CA ILE A 164 -3.61 -12.11 -8.01
C ILE A 164 -3.69 -13.00 -6.76
N LEU A 165 -4.65 -12.75 -5.86
CA LEU A 165 -4.87 -13.58 -4.68
C LEU A 165 -5.26 -15.01 -5.08
N LYS A 166 -6.12 -15.18 -6.09
CA LYS A 166 -6.44 -16.50 -6.65
C LYS A 166 -5.20 -17.20 -7.22
N ALA A 167 -4.35 -16.50 -7.95
CA ALA A 167 -3.08 -17.04 -8.45
C ALA A 167 -2.16 -17.48 -7.29
N ILE A 168 -2.05 -16.69 -6.22
CA ILE A 168 -1.31 -17.07 -5.02
C ILE A 168 -1.89 -18.36 -4.42
N CYS A 169 -3.21 -18.44 -4.20
CA CYS A 169 -3.85 -19.65 -3.68
C CYS A 169 -3.58 -20.87 -4.58
N GLN A 170 -3.78 -20.74 -5.88
CA GLN A 170 -3.56 -21.82 -6.84
C GLN A 170 -2.09 -22.27 -6.87
N SER A 171 -1.14 -21.35 -6.77
CA SER A 171 0.30 -21.69 -6.68
C SER A 171 0.64 -22.52 -5.44
N LEU A 172 -0.16 -22.40 -4.37
CA LEU A 172 -0.02 -23.20 -3.15
C LEU A 172 -0.67 -24.60 -3.28
N GLY A 173 -1.33 -24.90 -4.39
CA GLY A 173 -1.98 -26.18 -4.65
C GLY A 173 -3.37 -26.31 -3.99
N THR A 174 -4.00 -25.19 -3.61
CA THR A 174 -5.34 -25.21 -3.02
C THR A 174 -6.40 -25.63 -4.03
N THR A 175 -7.39 -26.38 -3.57
CA THR A 175 -8.56 -26.79 -4.35
C THR A 175 -9.45 -25.59 -4.70
N PRO A 176 -10.30 -25.68 -5.73
CA PRO A 176 -11.25 -24.61 -6.06
C PRO A 176 -12.17 -24.20 -4.90
N ALA A 177 -12.55 -25.17 -4.05
CA ALA A 177 -13.38 -24.90 -2.87
C ALA A 177 -12.65 -24.07 -1.81
N GLU A 178 -11.36 -24.36 -1.56
CA GLU A 178 -10.52 -23.57 -0.66
C GLU A 178 -10.25 -22.17 -1.22
N GLN A 179 -10.01 -22.05 -2.53
CA GLN A 179 -9.85 -20.75 -3.18
C GLN A 179 -11.09 -19.87 -2.98
N GLU A 180 -12.29 -20.43 -3.17
CA GLU A 180 -13.55 -19.73 -2.96
C GLU A 180 -13.73 -19.29 -1.50
N GLN A 181 -13.40 -20.15 -0.53
CA GLN A 181 -13.40 -19.78 0.89
C GLN A 181 -12.46 -18.60 1.18
N VAL A 182 -11.26 -18.58 0.59
CA VAL A 182 -10.33 -17.45 0.74
C VAL A 182 -10.91 -16.18 0.11
N MET A 183 -11.53 -16.26 -1.07
CA MET A 183 -12.16 -15.10 -1.72
C MET A 183 -13.28 -14.50 -0.86
N GLN A 184 -14.06 -15.33 -0.16
CA GLN A 184 -15.14 -14.88 0.72
C GLN A 184 -14.63 -14.09 1.93
N LEU A 185 -13.40 -14.36 2.39
CA LEU A 185 -12.76 -13.59 3.45
C LEU A 185 -12.23 -12.22 2.97
N HIS A 186 -12.07 -12.04 1.66
CA HIS A 186 -11.53 -10.83 1.04
C HIS A 186 -12.62 -10.09 0.26
N SER A 187 -13.57 -9.52 1.01
CA SER A 187 -14.66 -8.74 0.43
C SER A 187 -14.21 -7.43 -0.21
N GLY A 188 -13.00 -6.98 0.09
CA GLY A 188 -12.44 -5.69 -0.31
C GLY A 188 -12.75 -4.56 0.66
N HIS A 189 -13.82 -4.67 1.46
CA HIS A 189 -14.28 -3.59 2.34
C HIS A 189 -13.35 -3.24 3.53
N ASN A 190 -12.36 -4.09 3.79
CA ASN A 190 -11.34 -3.87 4.82
C ASN A 190 -9.99 -3.42 4.23
N ASN A 191 -9.87 -3.28 2.90
CA ASN A 191 -8.64 -2.82 2.28
C ASN A 191 -8.41 -1.33 2.58
N GLN A 192 -7.15 -0.90 2.51
CA GLN A 192 -6.75 0.50 2.63
C GLN A 192 -5.93 0.91 1.41
N LEU A 193 -6.36 1.99 0.76
CA LEU A 193 -5.58 2.73 -0.21
C LEU A 193 -4.88 3.86 0.54
N ARG A 194 -3.55 3.86 0.50
CA ARG A 194 -2.72 4.91 1.07
C ARG A 194 -2.01 5.64 -0.05
N LEU A 195 -2.38 6.90 -0.26
CA LEU A 195 -1.61 7.81 -1.11
C LEU A 195 -0.41 8.27 -0.29
N LEU A 196 0.78 8.28 -0.90
CA LEU A 196 2.03 8.67 -0.26
C LEU A 196 2.72 9.74 -1.09
N HIS A 197 3.18 10.79 -0.41
CA HIS A 197 4.07 11.79 -0.99
C HIS A 197 5.28 11.99 -0.08
N TYR A 198 6.45 12.03 -0.73
CA TYR A 198 7.74 12.25 -0.07
C TYR A 198 8.27 13.60 -0.56
N PRO A 199 8.08 14.68 0.22
CA PRO A 199 8.48 16.00 -0.22
C PRO A 199 9.98 16.09 -0.52
N SER A 200 10.35 17.00 -1.42
CA SER A 200 11.76 17.26 -1.72
C SER A 200 12.50 17.67 -0.46
N THR A 201 13.62 17.01 -0.18
CA THR A 201 14.39 17.14 1.05
C THR A 201 15.87 17.18 0.72
N PRO A 202 16.69 18.04 1.37
CA PRO A 202 18.14 18.01 1.21
C PRO A 202 18.72 16.62 1.49
N ALA A 203 19.58 16.12 0.59
CA ALA A 203 20.18 14.79 0.72
C ALA A 203 20.91 14.61 2.05
N GLU A 204 21.60 15.65 2.52
CA GLU A 204 22.29 15.67 3.80
C GLU A 204 21.39 15.23 4.97
N GLN A 205 20.13 15.68 5.02
CA GLN A 205 19.20 15.31 6.11
C GLN A 205 18.85 13.82 6.13
N LEU A 206 18.87 13.17 4.97
CA LEU A 206 18.67 11.71 4.83
C LEU A 206 19.97 10.95 5.14
N GLU A 207 21.11 11.44 4.65
CA GLU A 207 22.43 10.84 4.85
C GLU A 207 22.86 10.86 6.31
N THR A 208 22.55 11.94 7.04
CA THR A 208 22.81 12.08 8.47
C THR A 208 21.72 11.45 9.34
N MET A 209 20.73 10.76 8.73
CA MET A 209 19.61 10.11 9.41
C MET A 209 18.83 11.04 10.36
N VAL A 210 18.75 12.33 10.02
CA VAL A 210 17.88 13.28 10.73
C VAL A 210 16.43 13.04 10.33
N LEU A 211 16.22 12.75 9.04
CA LEU A 211 14.95 12.37 8.46
C LEU A 211 15.05 10.98 7.83
N ALA A 212 13.95 10.24 7.86
CA ALA A 212 13.76 9.07 7.02
C ALA A 212 12.51 9.28 6.16
N ARG A 213 12.52 8.79 4.93
CA ARG A 213 11.30 8.76 4.11
C ARG A 213 10.28 7.78 4.68
N MET A 214 10.75 6.57 4.97
CA MET A 214 9.97 5.51 5.57
C MET A 214 10.94 4.53 6.24
N PRO A 215 10.95 4.43 7.57
CA PRO A 215 11.76 3.45 8.29
C PRO A 215 11.43 2.02 7.89
N ALA A 216 12.36 1.11 8.18
CA ALA A 216 12.16 -0.32 7.96
C ALA A 216 10.98 -0.82 8.81
N HIS A 217 10.04 -1.52 8.17
CA HIS A 217 8.87 -2.10 8.80
C HIS A 217 8.39 -3.30 7.99
N THR A 218 7.44 -4.04 8.56
CA THR A 218 6.66 -5.05 7.85
C THR A 218 5.23 -4.54 7.71
N ASP A 219 4.64 -4.72 6.54
CA ASP A 219 3.22 -4.41 6.34
C ASP A 219 2.34 -5.25 7.27
N PHE A 220 1.30 -4.62 7.83
CA PHE A 220 0.23 -5.31 8.55
C PHE A 220 -0.78 -5.90 7.57
N ARG A 221 -1.52 -6.92 8.01
CA ARG A 221 -2.61 -7.54 7.22
C ARG A 221 -3.93 -6.85 7.48
#